data_AF-A0A2V9CCJ3-F1
#
_entry.id   AF-A0A2V9CCJ3-F1
#
_cell.length_a   1.000
_cell.length_b   1.000
_cell.length_c   1.000
_cell.angle_alpha   90.00
_cell.angle_beta   90.00
_cell.angle_gamma   90.00
#
_symmetry.space_group_name_H-M   'P 1'
#
loop_
_entity.id
_entity.type
_entity.pdbx_description
1 polymer ?
#
loop_
_entity_poly.entity_id
_entity_poly.type
_entity_poly.pdbx_seq_one_letter_code
_entity_poly.pdbx_strand_id
1 'polypeptide(L)'
;MLSQESRRTAGILLVVLPTVIYGGVGLLGFLLDRSSGYMENPLRQNLFRAGHAHAGVLLVLSLVALRYVDEAKLSGGWKWVVRSFIPSAAIFLPAAFFFSVLSPRASQPNAFIYMAFVGAVALAIGLVTLGVGLLRAGRTASE
;
A
#
# COMPACT_ATOMS: atom_id res chain seq x y z
N MET A 1 -6.67 -10.96 21.17
CA MET A 1 -5.81 -9.76 21.36
C MET A 1 -4.73 -9.77 20.29
N LEU A 2 -4.25 -8.61 19.82
CA LEU A 2 -3.16 -8.51 18.83
C LEU A 2 -1.85 -9.05 19.42
N SER A 3 -1.10 -9.83 18.63
CA SER A 3 0.24 -10.27 19.00
C SER A 3 1.22 -9.08 19.06
N GLN A 4 2.37 -9.28 19.73
CA GLN A 4 3.42 -8.25 19.81
C GLN A 4 3.92 -7.83 18.42
N GLU A 5 4.09 -8.79 17.51
CA GLU A 5 4.48 -8.52 16.12
C GLU A 5 3.45 -7.66 15.39
N SER A 6 2.16 -8.06 15.42
CA SER A 6 1.09 -7.28 14.79
C SER A 6 0.99 -5.87 15.39
N ARG A 7 1.15 -5.73 16.71
CA ARG A 7 1.13 -4.43 17.40
C ARG A 7 2.32 -3.55 17.01
N ARG A 8 3.51 -4.13 16.89
CA ARG A 8 4.72 -3.40 16.44
C ARG A 8 4.56 -2.92 15.00
N THR A 9 4.12 -3.79 14.09
CA THR A 9 3.87 -3.41 12.70
C THR A 9 2.81 -2.31 12.62
N ALA A 10 1.69 -2.43 13.35
CA ALA A 10 0.65 -1.40 13.39
C ALA A 10 1.19 -0.05 13.87
N GLY A 11 2.01 -0.04 14.93
CA GLY A 11 2.67 1.19 15.41
C GLY A 11 3.55 1.85 14.35
N ILE A 12 4.34 1.07 13.62
CA ILE A 12 5.15 1.58 12.50
C ILE A 12 4.26 2.19 11.42
N LEU A 13 3.20 1.49 10.99
CA LEU A 13 2.32 1.98 9.93
C LEU A 13 1.59 3.26 10.33
N LEU A 14 1.22 3.42 11.60
CA LEU A 14 0.62 4.66 12.11
C LEU A 14 1.60 5.83 12.09
N VAL A 15 2.89 5.60 12.36
CA VAL A 15 3.95 6.61 12.21
C VAL A 15 4.21 6.95 10.73
N VAL A 16 4.03 5.99 9.82
CA VAL A 16 4.17 6.21 8.37
C VAL A 16 2.97 6.96 7.79
N LEU A 17 1.75 6.78 8.32
CA LEU A 17 0.53 7.35 7.77
C LEU A 17 0.57 8.87 7.50
N PRO A 18 1.17 9.73 8.37
CA PRO A 18 1.38 11.15 8.07
C PRO A 18 2.10 11.45 6.75
N THR A 19 2.92 10.54 6.22
CA THR A 19 3.56 10.72 4.90
C THR A 19 2.54 10.77 3.77
N VAL A 20 1.39 10.10 3.93
CA VAL A 20 0.26 10.21 2.99
C VAL A 20 -0.35 11.61 3.04
N ILE A 21 -0.53 12.16 4.25
CA ILE A 21 -1.02 13.54 4.44
C ILE A 21 -0.09 14.52 3.73
N TYR A 22 1.22 14.37 3.92
CA TYR A 22 2.22 15.17 3.21
C TYR A 22 2.07 15.07 1.69
N GLY A 23 1.86 13.85 1.15
CA GLY A 23 1.58 13.65 -0.27
C GLY A 23 0.32 14.38 -0.75
N GLY A 24 -0.73 14.41 0.08
CA GLY A 24 -1.97 15.16 -0.21
C GLY A 24 -1.77 16.67 -0.23
N VAL A 25 -1.00 17.21 0.72
CA VAL A 25 -0.60 18.62 0.74
C VAL A 25 0.26 18.95 -0.49
N GLY A 26 1.18 18.06 -0.89
CA GLY A 26 1.97 18.23 -2.11
C GLY A 26 1.11 18.27 -3.37
N LEU A 27 0.12 17.38 -3.49
CA LEU A 27 -0.86 17.41 -4.58
C LEU A 27 -1.65 18.72 -4.61
N LEU A 28 -2.12 19.19 -3.45
CA LEU A 28 -2.78 20.49 -3.35
C LEU A 28 -1.84 21.62 -3.79
N GLY A 29 -0.58 21.58 -3.39
CA GLY A 29 0.46 22.53 -3.84
C GLY A 29 0.61 22.56 -5.36
N PHE A 30 0.68 21.40 -6.02
CA PHE A 30 0.74 21.32 -7.48
C PHE A 30 -0.52 21.85 -8.18
N LEU A 31 -1.69 21.71 -7.56
CA LEU A 31 -2.94 22.25 -8.10
C LEU A 31 -3.01 23.78 -7.96
N LEU A 32 -2.45 24.34 -6.88
CA LEU A 32 -2.45 25.77 -6.62
C LEU A 32 -1.35 26.50 -7.41
N ASP A 33 -0.20 25.86 -7.63
CA ASP A 33 0.91 26.42 -8.39
C ASP A 33 0.79 26.15 -9.89
N ARG A 34 0.41 27.18 -10.65
CA ARG A 34 0.31 27.14 -12.12
C ARG A 34 1.66 26.92 -12.82
N SER A 35 2.78 27.19 -12.15
CA SER A 35 4.11 26.97 -12.72
C SER A 35 4.61 25.53 -12.57
N SER A 36 3.89 24.70 -11.80
CA SER A 36 4.27 23.31 -11.49
C SER A 36 4.24 22.35 -12.69
N GLY A 37 3.60 22.74 -13.80
CA GLY A 37 3.40 21.88 -14.97
C GLY A 37 2.43 20.71 -14.73
N TYR A 38 1.74 20.69 -13.59
CA TYR A 38 0.86 19.59 -13.20
C TYR A 38 -0.47 19.60 -13.97
N MET A 39 -1.06 20.78 -14.19
CA MET A 39 -2.34 20.91 -14.88
C MET A 39 -2.22 20.64 -16.39
N GLU A 40 -1.02 20.74 -16.93
CA GLU A 40 -0.69 20.55 -18.34
C GLU A 40 -0.37 19.08 -18.67
N ASN A 41 -0.23 18.21 -17.66
CA ASN A 41 0.16 16.82 -17.84
C ASN A 41 -0.87 15.83 -17.26
N PRO A 42 -1.85 15.36 -18.05
CA PRO A 42 -2.87 14.40 -17.60
C PRO A 42 -2.29 13.07 -17.11
N LEU A 43 -1.20 12.59 -17.70
CA LEU A 43 -0.53 11.36 -17.27
C LEU A 43 0.00 11.51 -15.83
N ARG A 44 0.68 12.63 -15.56
CA ARG A 44 1.21 12.95 -14.22
C ARG A 44 0.08 13.12 -13.21
N GLN A 45 -1.02 13.78 -13.58
CA GLN A 45 -2.21 13.90 -12.73
C GLN A 45 -2.77 12.53 -12.34
N ASN A 46 -2.99 11.66 -13.32
CA ASN A 46 -3.59 10.35 -13.09
C ASN A 46 -2.70 9.48 -12.19
N LEU A 47 -1.40 9.43 -12.48
CA LEU A 47 -0.47 8.61 -11.69
C LEU A 47 -0.26 9.17 -10.28
N PHE A 48 -0.11 10.48 -10.10
CA PHE A 48 0.06 11.03 -8.75
C PHE A 48 -1.21 10.88 -7.90
N ARG A 49 -2.39 11.07 -8.49
CA ARG A 49 -3.67 10.79 -7.81
C ARG A 49 -3.79 9.31 -7.44
N ALA A 50 -3.45 8.40 -8.36
CA ALA A 50 -3.44 6.97 -8.09
C ALA A 50 -2.44 6.61 -6.98
N GLY A 51 -1.24 7.20 -7.00
CA GLY A 51 -0.22 7.03 -5.97
C GLY A 51 -0.70 7.42 -4.58
N HIS A 52 -1.27 8.62 -4.45
CA HIS A 52 -1.80 9.10 -3.17
C HIS A 52 -2.97 8.24 -2.67
N ALA A 53 -3.90 7.87 -3.56
CA ALA A 53 -5.04 7.02 -3.20
C ALA A 53 -4.58 5.63 -2.73
N HIS A 54 -3.67 4.98 -3.46
CA HIS A 54 -3.15 3.66 -3.08
C HIS A 54 -2.35 3.71 -1.77
N ALA A 55 -1.58 4.77 -1.52
CA ALA A 55 -0.83 4.92 -0.27
C ALA A 55 -1.77 4.92 0.94
N GLY A 56 -2.83 5.73 0.90
CA GLY A 56 -3.80 5.81 1.98
C GLY A 56 -4.57 4.50 2.18
N VAL A 57 -5.23 4.00 1.11
CA VAL A 57 -6.11 2.83 1.23
C VAL A 57 -5.34 1.57 1.61
N LEU A 58 -4.12 1.37 1.09
CA LEU A 58 -3.33 0.18 1.40
C LEU A 58 -2.73 0.22 2.80
N LEU A 59 -2.38 1.40 3.35
CA LEU A 59 -2.00 1.51 4.76
C LEU A 59 -3.17 1.16 5.68
N VAL A 60 -4.37 1.67 5.38
CA VAL A 60 -5.58 1.33 6.16
C VAL A 60 -5.90 -0.16 6.05
N LEU A 61 -5.88 -0.71 4.83
CA LEU A 61 -6.05 -2.15 4.59
C LEU A 61 -5.03 -2.97 5.38
N SER A 62 -3.78 -2.51 5.46
CA SER A 62 -2.74 -3.19 6.24
C SER A 62 -3.06 -3.21 7.72
N LEU A 63 -3.48 -2.08 8.31
CA LEU A 63 -3.90 -2.00 9.70
C LEU A 63 -5.09 -2.94 10.00
N VAL A 64 -6.06 -3.00 9.09
CA VAL A 64 -7.19 -3.92 9.19
C VAL A 64 -6.73 -5.38 9.09
N ALA A 65 -5.88 -5.70 8.11
CA ALA A 65 -5.37 -7.07 7.91
C ALA A 65 -4.63 -7.59 9.14
N LEU A 66 -3.82 -6.75 9.80
CA LEU A 66 -3.10 -7.11 11.03
C LEU A 66 -4.01 -7.61 12.14
N ARG A 67 -5.27 -7.14 12.20
CA ARG A 67 -6.25 -7.62 13.21
C ARG A 67 -6.61 -9.09 13.02
N TYR A 68 -6.59 -9.57 11.79
CA TYR A 68 -7.01 -10.92 11.41
C TYR A 68 -5.84 -11.92 11.32
N VAL A 69 -4.60 -11.45 11.14
CA VAL A 69 -3.43 -12.36 11.00
C VAL A 69 -3.27 -13.30 12.18
N ASP A 70 -3.52 -12.81 13.39
CA ASP A 70 -3.35 -13.59 14.61
C ASP A 70 -4.40 -14.70 14.73
N GLU A 71 -5.59 -14.47 14.16
CA GLU A 71 -6.74 -15.38 14.16
C GLU A 71 -6.72 -16.39 13.00
N ALA A 72 -5.87 -16.16 11.99
CA ALA A 72 -5.71 -17.05 10.85
C ALA A 72 -4.94 -18.33 11.20
N LYS A 73 -5.37 -19.47 10.64
CA LYS A 73 -4.68 -20.78 10.75
C LYS A 73 -3.49 -20.83 9.80
N LEU A 74 -2.45 -20.10 10.15
CA LEU A 74 -1.19 -19.97 9.41
C LEU A 74 -0.01 -20.28 10.32
N SER A 75 1.06 -20.89 9.78
CA SER A 75 2.33 -21.02 10.49
C SER A 75 2.98 -19.64 10.71
N GLY A 76 3.95 -19.56 11.62
CA GLY A 76 4.65 -18.31 11.92
C GLY A 76 5.24 -17.62 10.68
N GLY A 77 5.85 -18.40 9.78
CA GLY A 77 6.41 -17.88 8.51
C GLY A 77 5.35 -17.26 7.59
N TRP A 78 4.20 -17.93 7.41
CA TRP A 78 3.11 -17.38 6.59
C TRP A 78 2.45 -16.15 7.23
N LYS A 79 2.35 -16.11 8.57
CA LYS A 79 1.90 -14.90 9.27
C LYS A 79 2.88 -13.74 9.03
N TRP A 80 4.19 -14.00 9.05
CA TRP A 80 5.21 -12.98 8.73
C TRP A 80 5.10 -12.48 7.29
N VAL A 81 4.85 -13.37 6.31
CA VAL A 81 4.60 -12.98 4.92
C VAL A 81 3.44 -11.99 4.86
N VAL A 82 2.30 -12.29 5.48
CA VAL A 82 1.14 -11.40 5.48
C VAL A 82 1.47 -10.03 6.12
N ARG A 83 2.15 -10.03 7.27
CA ARG A 83 2.52 -8.79 7.99
C ARG A 83 3.55 -7.93 7.25
N SER A 84 4.22 -8.48 6.24
CA SER A 84 5.24 -7.77 5.46
C SER A 84 4.72 -7.37 4.08
N PHE A 85 4.07 -8.29 3.38
CA PHE A 85 3.73 -8.14 1.97
C PHE A 85 2.57 -7.16 1.75
N ILE A 86 1.52 -7.25 2.57
CA ILE A 86 0.38 -6.31 2.48
C ILE A 86 0.85 -4.86 2.69
N PRO A 87 1.55 -4.50 3.78
CA PRO A 87 2.03 -3.14 3.96
C PRO A 87 3.12 -2.71 2.97
N SER A 88 3.93 -3.63 2.45
CA SER A 88 4.92 -3.27 1.40
C SER A 88 4.25 -2.73 0.13
N ALA A 89 3.02 -3.17 -0.19
CA ALA A 89 2.27 -2.67 -1.34
C ALA A 89 1.92 -1.18 -1.19
N ALA A 90 1.71 -0.70 0.04
CA ALA A 90 1.49 0.72 0.34
C ALA A 90 2.73 1.59 0.13
N ILE A 91 3.89 0.97 -0.14
CA ILE A 91 5.14 1.65 -0.51
C ILE A 91 5.37 1.48 -2.01
N PHE A 92 5.37 0.25 -2.50
CA PHE A 92 5.74 -0.07 -3.88
C PHE A 92 4.80 0.53 -4.93
N LEU A 93 3.47 0.44 -4.74
CA LEU A 93 2.52 1.02 -5.71
C LEU A 93 2.64 2.56 -5.77
N PRO A 94 2.58 3.29 -4.64
CA PRO A 94 2.73 4.74 -4.66
C PRO A 94 4.08 5.18 -5.20
N ALA A 95 5.17 4.52 -4.79
CA ALA A 95 6.51 4.81 -5.30
C ALA A 95 6.58 4.64 -6.83
N ALA A 96 6.01 3.56 -7.37
CA ALA A 96 5.94 3.36 -8.81
C ALA A 96 5.23 4.52 -9.53
N PHE A 97 4.07 4.93 -9.01
CA PHE A 97 3.26 5.97 -9.66
C PHE A 97 3.86 7.37 -9.53
N PHE A 98 4.50 7.72 -8.41
CA PHE A 98 5.18 9.00 -8.26
C PHE A 98 6.49 9.06 -9.05
N PHE A 99 7.35 8.06 -8.89
CA PHE A 99 8.69 8.11 -9.46
C PHE A 99 8.73 7.83 -10.96
N SER A 100 7.70 7.18 -11.52
CA SER A 100 7.63 6.95 -12.96
C SER A 100 7.38 8.21 -13.79
N VAL A 101 6.85 9.28 -13.20
CA VAL A 101 6.55 10.55 -13.88
C VAL A 101 6.93 11.79 -13.06
N LEU A 102 8.16 11.81 -12.51
CA LEU A 102 8.68 12.96 -11.77
C LEU A 102 8.76 14.25 -12.60
N SER A 103 9.14 14.13 -13.87
CA SER A 103 9.24 15.27 -14.77
C SER A 103 7.84 15.80 -15.12
N PRO A 104 7.58 17.11 -14.97
CA PRO A 104 6.33 17.72 -15.44
C PRO A 104 6.09 17.53 -16.94
N ARG A 105 7.14 17.26 -17.73
CA ARG A 105 7.05 17.04 -19.19
C ARG A 105 7.06 15.56 -19.58
N ALA A 106 6.92 14.64 -18.62
CA ALA A 106 6.91 13.21 -18.92
C ALA A 106 5.73 12.86 -19.84
N SER A 107 6.02 12.30 -21.01
CA SER A 107 5.03 11.79 -21.97
C SER A 107 4.70 10.31 -21.76
N GLN A 108 5.56 9.59 -21.04
CA GLN A 108 5.37 8.19 -20.67
C GLN A 108 6.02 7.89 -19.30
N PRO A 109 5.56 6.85 -18.58
CA PRO A 109 6.19 6.39 -17.36
C PRO A 109 7.60 5.84 -17.63
N ASN A 110 8.57 6.11 -16.77
CA ASN A 110 9.87 5.44 -16.80
C ASN A 110 9.78 4.03 -16.14
N ALA A 111 10.91 3.30 -16.14
CA ALA A 111 10.99 1.92 -15.64
C ALA A 111 10.56 1.74 -14.16
N PHE A 112 10.50 2.78 -13.33
CA PHE A 112 9.95 2.69 -11.98
C PHE A 112 8.50 2.21 -11.95
N ILE A 113 7.75 2.34 -13.04
CA ILE A 113 6.38 1.83 -13.14
C ILE A 113 6.31 0.32 -12.88
N TYR A 114 7.38 -0.44 -13.14
CA TYR A 114 7.40 -1.88 -12.89
C TYR A 114 7.28 -2.24 -11.41
N MET A 115 7.63 -1.32 -10.51
CA MET A 115 7.44 -1.49 -9.07
C MET A 115 5.96 -1.64 -8.68
N ALA A 116 5.03 -1.13 -9.51
CA ALA A 116 3.60 -1.34 -9.31
C ALA A 116 3.23 -2.82 -9.42
N PHE A 117 3.81 -3.56 -10.38
CA PHE A 117 3.58 -5.00 -10.49
C PHE A 117 4.18 -5.76 -9.30
N VAL A 118 5.37 -5.38 -8.85
CA VAL A 118 6.00 -5.99 -7.67
C VAL A 118 5.10 -5.83 -6.44
N GLY A 119 4.62 -4.61 -6.17
CA GLY A 119 3.72 -4.37 -5.05
C GLY A 119 2.35 -5.04 -5.23
N ALA A 120 1.84 -5.16 -6.45
CA ALA A 120 0.56 -5.81 -6.72
C ALA A 120 0.64 -7.32 -6.48
N VAL A 121 1.73 -7.96 -6.91
CA VAL A 121 2.02 -9.36 -6.63
C VAL A 121 2.20 -9.59 -5.14
N ALA A 122 2.96 -8.73 -4.45
CA ALA A 122 3.12 -8.82 -2.99
C ALA A 122 1.76 -8.72 -2.28
N LEU A 123 0.95 -7.73 -2.65
CA LEU A 123 -0.39 -7.54 -2.10
C LEU A 123 -1.27 -8.78 -2.32
N ALA A 124 -1.31 -9.30 -3.54
CA ALA A 124 -2.11 -10.48 -3.89
C ALA A 124 -1.69 -11.70 -3.06
N ILE A 125 -0.37 -11.97 -2.96
CA ILE A 125 0.15 -13.06 -2.13
C ILE A 125 -0.28 -12.88 -0.67
N GLY A 126 -0.12 -11.68 -0.11
CA GLY A 126 -0.50 -11.39 1.27
C GLY A 126 -1.99 -11.58 1.53
N LEU A 127 -2.85 -11.03 0.67
CA LEU A 127 -4.30 -11.11 0.82
C LEU A 127 -4.82 -12.54 0.64
N VAL A 128 -4.37 -13.25 -0.39
CA VAL A 128 -4.78 -14.64 -0.63
C VAL A 128 -4.32 -15.54 0.52
N THR A 129 -3.07 -15.37 0.99
CA THR A 129 -2.56 -16.13 2.15
C THR A 129 -3.40 -15.91 3.40
N LEU A 130 -3.72 -14.64 3.71
CA LEU A 130 -4.56 -14.31 4.86
C LEU A 130 -5.97 -14.89 4.71
N GLY A 131 -6.61 -14.67 3.57
CA GLY A 131 -7.97 -15.15 3.29
C GLY A 131 -8.09 -16.67 3.41
N VAL A 132 -7.16 -17.42 2.79
CA VAL A 132 -7.12 -18.88 2.89
C VAL A 132 -6.89 -19.33 4.35
N GLY A 133 -6.01 -18.64 5.08
CA GLY A 133 -5.75 -18.92 6.49
C GLY A 133 -6.98 -18.74 7.38
N LEU A 134 -7.80 -17.71 7.12
CA LEU A 134 -9.04 -17.45 7.85
C LEU A 134 -10.12 -18.48 7.52
N LEU A 135 -10.32 -18.82 6.25
CA LEU A 135 -11.28 -19.84 5.84
C LEU A 135 -10.97 -21.22 6.45
N ARG A 136 -9.68 -21.56 6.57
CA ARG A 136 -9.24 -22.80 7.21
C ARG A 136 -9.47 -22.80 8.73
N ALA A 137 -9.44 -21.64 9.38
CA ALA A 137 -9.72 -21.52 10.81
C ALA A 137 -11.22 -21.71 11.12
N GLY A 138 -12.09 -21.14 10.27
CA GLY A 138 -13.54 -21.26 10.44
C GLY A 138 -14.05 -22.70 10.34
N ARG A 139 -13.49 -23.51 9.44
CA ARG A 139 -13.89 -24.93 9.26
C ARG A 139 -13.66 -25.80 10.49
N THR A 140 -12.61 -25.50 11.28
CA THR A 140 -12.31 -26.25 12.51
C THR A 140 -13.11 -25.79 13.73
N ALA A 141 -13.79 -24.64 13.66
CA ALA A 141 -14.64 -24.16 14.74
C ALA A 141 -16.09 -24.68 14.64
N SER A 142 -16.46 -25.22 13.47
CA SER A 142 -17.77 -25.82 13.17
C SER A 142 -17.79 -27.35 13.27
N GLU A 143 -16.65 -27.98 13.56
CA GLU A 143 -16.49 -29.40 13.89
C GLU A 143 -16.38 -29.56 15.41
#